data_AF-A0A7R9V7W9-F1
#
_entry.id   AF-A0A7R9V7W9-F1
#
_cell.length_a   1.000
_cell.length_b   1.000
_cell.length_c   1.000
_cell.angle_alpha   90.00
_cell.angle_beta   90.00
_cell.angle_gamma   90.00
#
_symmetry.space_group_name_H-M   'P 1'
#
loop_
_entity.id
_entity.type
_entity.pdbx_description
1 polymer ?
#
loop_
_entity_poly.entity_id
_entity_poly.type
_entity_poly.pdbx_seq_one_letter_code
_entity_poly.pdbx_strand_id
1 'polypeptide(L)'
;MERLRAAAGRPLRVLDLGCGDADYLCRMLKAACRGAGASELISCYTGVDLSPAALDIARANLAAALPGGAAVDLHVGDMVAFVKAAADAADAAPSGAAGAGVAASQSCDSGSGVGGGSGGGGFDVVFSSFALHHLTPDDKAAVTTAAARATARAPSGGAFLVVDTFRSEGQTRE
;
A
#
# COMPACT_ATOMS: atom_id res chain seq x y z
N MET A 1 0.53 12.74 1.98
CA MET A 1 1.80 12.11 1.57
C MET A 1 3.02 12.99 1.92
N GLU A 2 3.14 14.24 1.44
CA GLU A 2 4.33 15.08 1.73
C GLU A 2 4.63 15.33 3.22
N ARG A 3 3.61 15.65 4.03
CA ARG A 3 3.78 15.80 5.49
C ARG A 3 4.29 14.52 6.15
N LEU A 4 3.76 13.37 5.75
CA LEU A 4 4.19 12.06 6.23
C LEU A 4 5.63 11.78 5.81
N ARG A 5 6.00 12.09 4.56
CA ARG A 5 7.37 11.97 4.08
C ARG A 5 8.33 12.83 4.89
N ALA A 6 7.98 14.10 5.09
CA ALA A 6 8.79 15.04 5.84
C ALA A 6 9.01 14.57 7.28
N ALA A 7 7.95 14.08 7.94
CA ALA A 7 8.04 13.50 9.28
C ALA A 7 8.87 12.19 9.30
N ALA A 8 8.79 11.36 8.26
CA ALA A 8 9.57 10.14 8.14
C ALA A 8 11.06 10.39 7.83
N GLY A 9 11.39 11.58 7.30
CA GLY A 9 12.75 11.94 6.88
C GLY A 9 13.28 11.17 5.65
N ARG A 10 12.42 10.38 5.01
CA ARG A 10 12.76 9.54 3.84
C ARG A 10 11.52 9.32 2.94
N PRO A 11 11.70 8.90 1.68
CA PRO A 11 10.58 8.47 0.85
C PRO A 11 9.81 7.30 1.48
N LEU A 12 8.50 7.31 1.32
CA LEU A 12 7.54 6.46 2.01
C LEU A 12 7.49 5.05 1.43
N ARG A 13 7.16 4.09 2.28
CA ARG A 13 6.78 2.73 1.92
C ARG A 13 5.28 2.59 2.08
N VAL A 14 4.59 2.29 0.98
CA VAL A 14 3.14 2.32 0.88
C VAL A 14 2.60 0.92 0.63
N LEU A 15 1.61 0.50 1.42
CA LEU A 15 0.75 -0.66 1.14
C LEU A 15 -0.58 -0.15 0.60
N ASP A 16 -1.05 -0.69 -0.52
CA ASP A 16 -2.31 -0.32 -1.16
C ASP A 16 -3.26 -1.53 -1.21
N LEU A 17 -4.36 -1.44 -0.46
CA LEU A 17 -5.33 -2.51 -0.24
C LEU A 17 -6.50 -2.39 -1.22
N GLY A 18 -6.65 -3.41 -2.08
CA GLY A 18 -7.60 -3.38 -3.18
C GLY A 18 -7.16 -2.36 -4.22
N CYS A 19 -5.91 -2.47 -4.68
CA CYS A 19 -5.28 -1.43 -5.47
C CYS A 19 -5.87 -1.27 -6.88
N GLY A 20 -6.62 -2.26 -7.37
CA GLY A 20 -7.18 -2.27 -8.71
C GLY A 20 -6.09 -2.05 -9.77
N ASP A 21 -6.27 -1.03 -10.59
CA ASP A 21 -5.32 -0.59 -11.61
C ASP A 21 -4.36 0.51 -11.12
N ALA A 22 -4.36 0.82 -9.82
CA ALA A 22 -3.59 1.88 -9.16
C ALA A 22 -3.75 3.31 -9.74
N ASP A 23 -4.71 3.55 -10.65
CA ASP A 23 -4.83 4.83 -11.37
C ASP A 23 -5.14 5.99 -10.42
N TYR A 24 -6.01 5.76 -9.43
CA TYR A 24 -6.37 6.79 -8.46
C TYR A 24 -5.16 7.30 -7.67
N LEU A 25 -4.33 6.40 -7.14
CA LEU A 25 -3.09 6.75 -6.47
C LEU A 25 -2.13 7.46 -7.43
N CYS A 26 -1.95 6.92 -8.64
CA CYS A 26 -1.06 7.51 -9.65
C CYS A 26 -1.46 8.96 -10.00
N ARG A 27 -2.75 9.25 -10.12
CA ARG A 27 -3.26 10.61 -10.34
C ARG A 27 -3.04 11.51 -9.13
N MET A 28 -3.28 11.01 -7.91
CA MET A 28 -3.01 11.74 -6.69
C MET A 28 -1.52 12.12 -6.60
N LEU A 29 -0.61 11.20 -6.92
CA LEU A 29 0.83 11.45 -6.94
C LEU A 29 1.20 12.51 -7.98
N LYS A 30 0.71 12.39 -9.22
CA LYS A 30 0.93 13.39 -10.28
C LYS A 30 0.44 14.78 -9.86
N ALA A 31 -0.72 14.86 -9.19
CA ALA A 31 -1.28 16.13 -8.73
C ALA A 31 -0.51 16.75 -7.55
N ALA A 32 0.00 15.90 -6.64
CA ALA A 32 0.74 16.33 -5.47
C ALA A 32 2.17 16.76 -5.80
N CYS A 33 2.85 16.04 -6.69
CA CYS A 33 4.29 16.23 -6.95
C CYS A 33 4.55 17.30 -8.02
N ARG A 34 4.13 18.55 -7.82
CA ARG A 34 4.25 19.68 -8.77
C ARG A 34 5.70 20.13 -9.08
N GLY A 35 6.62 19.20 -9.36
CA GLY A 35 8.02 19.45 -9.71
C GLY A 35 9.02 18.45 -9.11
N ALA A 36 8.69 17.86 -7.96
CA ALA A 36 9.44 16.72 -7.39
C ALA A 36 9.01 15.42 -8.08
N GLY A 37 9.90 14.45 -8.27
CA GLY A 37 9.50 13.14 -8.79
C GLY A 37 8.64 12.39 -7.78
N ALA A 38 7.59 11.67 -8.20
CA ALA A 38 6.80 10.84 -7.29
C ALA A 38 7.65 9.78 -6.55
N SER A 39 8.76 9.35 -7.17
CA SER A 39 9.79 8.49 -6.56
C SER A 39 10.58 9.16 -5.43
N GLU A 40 10.56 10.49 -5.32
CA GLU A 40 11.05 11.21 -4.14
C GLU A 40 10.05 11.18 -2.98
N LEU A 41 8.78 10.90 -3.25
CA LEU A 41 7.75 10.71 -2.23
C LEU A 41 7.65 9.26 -1.77
N ILE A 42 7.76 8.31 -2.70
CA ILE A 42 7.56 6.88 -2.45
C ILE A 42 8.82 6.13 -2.88
N SER A 43 9.43 5.39 -1.94
CA SER A 43 10.53 4.46 -2.24
C SER A 43 10.03 3.05 -2.56
N CYS A 44 8.87 2.66 -2.02
CA CYS A 44 8.30 1.34 -2.23
C CYS A 44 6.77 1.40 -2.26
N TYR A 45 6.19 0.71 -3.23
CA TYR A 45 4.77 0.50 -3.37
C TYR A 45 4.49 -1.01 -3.38
N THR A 46 3.67 -1.46 -2.45
CA THR A 46 3.11 -2.82 -2.42
C THR A 46 1.62 -2.73 -2.67
N GLY A 47 1.13 -3.30 -3.76
CA GLY A 47 -0.30 -3.37 -4.08
C GLY A 47 -0.84 -4.79 -3.96
N VAL A 48 -2.05 -4.94 -3.41
CA VAL A 48 -2.77 -6.21 -3.39
C VAL A 48 -4.16 -6.04 -4.01
N ASP A 49 -4.52 -6.94 -4.93
CA ASP A 49 -5.85 -7.01 -5.54
C ASP A 49 -6.23 -8.46 -5.85
N LEU A 50 -7.53 -8.74 -5.95
CA LEU A 50 -8.03 -10.07 -6.34
C LEU A 50 -7.87 -10.34 -7.83
N SER A 51 -7.76 -9.31 -8.66
CA SER A 51 -7.78 -9.40 -10.13
C SER A 51 -6.38 -9.32 -10.74
N PRO A 52 -5.84 -10.42 -11.30
CA PRO A 52 -4.57 -10.39 -12.03
C PRO A 52 -4.57 -9.37 -13.18
N ALA A 53 -5.68 -9.28 -13.91
CA ALA A 53 -5.81 -8.33 -15.02
C ALA A 53 -5.76 -6.86 -14.56
N ALA A 54 -6.26 -6.56 -13.35
CA ALA A 54 -6.12 -5.22 -12.78
C ALA A 54 -4.66 -4.92 -12.44
N LEU A 55 -3.94 -5.90 -11.89
CA LEU A 55 -2.51 -5.76 -11.57
C LEU A 55 -1.62 -5.57 -12.80
N ASP A 56 -1.96 -6.16 -13.94
CA ASP A 56 -1.26 -5.91 -15.21
C ASP A 56 -1.36 -4.43 -15.63
N ILE A 57 -2.56 -3.85 -15.50
CA ILE A 57 -2.78 -2.43 -15.78
C ILE A 57 -2.09 -1.57 -14.70
N ALA A 58 -2.17 -1.97 -13.43
CA ALA A 58 -1.51 -1.29 -12.32
C ALA A 58 0.00 -1.17 -12.55
N ARG A 59 0.64 -2.24 -13.03
CA ARG A 59 2.06 -2.24 -13.36
C ARG A 59 2.41 -1.16 -14.38
N ALA A 60 1.62 -1.03 -15.44
CA ALA A 60 1.84 0.01 -16.46
C ALA A 60 1.63 1.42 -15.90
N ASN A 61 0.56 1.63 -15.12
CA ASN A 61 0.26 2.91 -14.49
C ASN A 61 1.36 3.35 -13.50
N LEU A 62 1.82 2.42 -12.65
CA LEU A 62 2.88 2.66 -11.67
C LEU A 62 4.23 2.92 -12.34
N ALA A 63 4.57 2.20 -13.42
CA ALA A 63 5.79 2.46 -14.17
C ALA A 63 5.83 3.88 -14.74
N ALA A 64 4.68 4.40 -15.19
CA ALA A 64 4.57 5.77 -15.67
C ALA A 64 4.54 6.82 -14.55
N ALA A 65 3.94 6.49 -13.39
CA ALA A 65 3.76 7.42 -12.28
C ALA A 65 4.95 7.49 -11.33
N LEU A 66 5.75 6.42 -11.21
CA LEU A 66 6.92 6.31 -10.33
C LEU A 66 8.22 6.12 -11.15
N PRO A 67 8.60 7.07 -12.02
CA PRO A 67 9.82 6.94 -12.82
C PRO A 67 11.06 7.06 -11.91
N GLY A 68 12.08 6.23 -12.11
CA GLY A 68 13.39 6.41 -11.47
C GLY A 68 13.66 5.60 -10.19
N GLY A 69 13.04 4.43 -10.02
CA GLY A 69 13.58 3.39 -9.13
C GLY A 69 12.83 3.12 -7.82
N ALA A 70 11.59 3.60 -7.66
CA ALA A 70 10.74 3.09 -6.59
C ALA A 70 10.47 1.60 -6.80
N ALA A 71 10.62 0.80 -5.74
CA ALA A 71 10.32 -0.62 -5.77
C ALA A 71 8.81 -0.85 -5.87
N VAL A 72 8.36 -1.61 -6.85
CA VAL A 72 6.95 -1.96 -7.04
C VAL A 72 6.77 -3.45 -6.87
N ASP A 73 5.90 -3.83 -5.95
CA ASP A 73 5.56 -5.22 -5.64
C ASP A 73 4.03 -5.39 -5.71
N LEU A 74 3.55 -6.36 -6.48
CA LEU A 74 2.12 -6.54 -6.76
C LEU A 74 1.73 -7.98 -6.47
N HIS A 75 0.67 -8.14 -5.66
CA HIS A 75 0.21 -9.43 -5.16
C HIS A 75 -1.24 -9.68 -5.58
N VAL A 76 -1.48 -10.85 -6.18
CA VAL A 76 -2.85 -11.36 -6.33
C VAL A 76 -3.28 -11.94 -4.98
N GLY A 77 -4.31 -11.39 -4.36
CA GLY A 77 -4.77 -11.90 -3.06
C GLY A 77 -5.89 -11.13 -2.39
N ASP A 78 -6.38 -11.69 -1.29
CA ASP A 78 -7.36 -11.03 -0.42
C ASP A 78 -6.69 -9.96 0.45
N MET A 79 -7.22 -8.74 0.40
CA MET A 79 -6.62 -7.59 1.09
C MET A 79 -6.66 -7.73 2.61
N VAL A 80 -7.68 -8.40 3.18
CA VAL A 80 -7.86 -8.57 4.62
C VAL A 80 -6.82 -9.55 5.15
N ALA A 81 -6.65 -10.68 4.48
CA ALA A 81 -5.61 -11.66 4.79
C ALA A 81 -4.21 -11.05 4.63
N PHE A 82 -3.99 -10.30 3.55
CA PHE A 82 -2.69 -9.67 3.29
C PHE A 82 -2.30 -8.67 4.37
N VAL A 83 -3.19 -7.75 4.76
CA VAL A 83 -2.86 -6.74 5.78
C VAL A 83 -2.67 -7.36 7.16
N LYS A 84 -3.37 -8.46 7.49
CA LYS A 84 -3.15 -9.23 8.72
C LYS A 84 -1.76 -9.85 8.73
N ALA A 85 -1.35 -10.52 7.65
CA ALA A 85 -0.02 -11.08 7.52
C ALA A 85 1.08 -10.01 7.57
N ALA A 86 0.86 -8.86 6.94
CA ALA A 86 1.76 -7.72 7.02
C ALA A 86 1.89 -7.18 8.45
N ALA A 87 0.79 -7.09 9.20
CA ALA A 87 0.79 -6.68 10.60
C ALA A 87 1.55 -7.68 11.48
N ASP A 88 1.32 -8.97 11.30
CA ASP A 88 2.00 -10.02 12.06
C ASP A 88 3.51 -10.03 11.76
N ALA A 89 3.90 -9.81 10.49
CA ALA A 89 5.30 -9.65 10.10
C ALA A 89 5.95 -8.41 10.74
N ALA A 90 5.22 -7.27 10.77
CA ALA A 90 5.70 -6.05 11.40
C ALA A 90 5.88 -6.21 12.93
N ASP A 91 5.02 -7.00 13.58
CA ASP A 91 5.13 -7.29 15.01
C ASP A 91 6.31 -8.22 15.32
N ALA A 92 6.51 -9.26 14.48
CA ALA A 92 7.59 -10.23 14.63
C ALA A 92 8.98 -9.65 14.35
N ALA A 93 9.09 -8.55 13.58
CA ALA A 93 10.36 -7.93 13.24
C ALA A 93 11.10 -7.42 14.51
N PRO A 94 12.38 -7.80 14.71
CA PRO A 94 13.15 -7.33 15.87
C PRO A 94 13.35 -5.81 15.82
N SER A 95 13.27 -5.15 16.98
CA SER A 95 13.47 -3.71 17.11
C SER A 95 14.86 -3.32 16.60
N GLY A 96 14.93 -2.61 15.47
CA GLY A 96 16.19 -2.12 14.88
C GLY A 96 16.65 -2.86 13.61
N ALA A 97 15.97 -3.90 13.16
CA ALA A 97 16.26 -4.51 11.86
C ALA A 97 15.57 -3.76 10.72
N ALA A 98 16.32 -3.44 9.67
CA ALA A 98 15.77 -3.12 8.36
C ALA A 98 15.24 -4.44 7.72
N GLY A 99 14.15 -5.01 8.24
CA GLY A 99 13.66 -6.39 8.00
C GLY A 99 12.63 -6.67 6.89
N ALA A 100 12.98 -7.51 5.92
CA ALA A 100 12.13 -8.37 5.07
C ALA A 100 10.73 -7.88 4.58
N GLY A 101 10.53 -7.91 3.26
CA GLY A 101 9.21 -7.83 2.64
C GLY A 101 8.28 -8.96 3.07
N VAL A 102 6.97 -8.72 2.96
CA VAL A 102 5.94 -9.73 3.24
C VAL A 102 6.03 -10.79 2.16
N ALA A 103 6.64 -11.93 2.46
CA ALA A 103 6.63 -13.09 1.58
C ALA A 103 5.22 -13.70 1.59
N ALA A 104 4.34 -13.19 0.73
CA ALA A 104 3.11 -13.90 0.39
C ALA A 104 3.48 -15.03 -0.58
N SER A 105 3.35 -16.26 -0.11
CA SER A 105 3.56 -17.47 -0.90
C SER A 105 2.48 -17.60 -1.97
N GLN A 106 2.82 -17.37 -3.25
CA GLN A 106 2.58 -18.27 -4.38
C GLN A 106 2.98 -17.59 -5.69
N SER A 107 4.06 -18.13 -6.28
CA SER A 107 4.54 -17.81 -7.62
C SER A 107 3.61 -18.40 -8.69
N CYS A 108 3.09 -17.56 -9.57
CA CYS A 108 2.82 -17.96 -10.95
C CYS A 108 3.89 -17.30 -11.83
N ASP A 109 4.75 -18.14 -12.42
CA ASP A 109 5.85 -17.75 -13.30
C ASP A 109 5.31 -17.19 -14.61
N SER A 110 5.69 -15.95 -14.97
CA SER A 110 6.55 -15.68 -16.13
C SER A 110 6.82 -14.18 -16.34
N GLY A 111 8.09 -13.78 -16.21
CA GLY A 111 8.69 -12.80 -17.12
C GLY A 111 9.03 -11.40 -16.61
N SER A 112 10.34 -11.20 -16.39
CA SER A 112 11.12 -9.95 -16.43
C SER A 112 11.02 -8.99 -15.25
N GLY A 113 12.03 -9.08 -14.38
CA GLY A 113 12.15 -8.30 -13.17
C GLY A 113 12.73 -6.90 -13.37
N VAL A 114 12.44 -6.08 -12.38
CA VAL A 114 13.33 -5.02 -11.91
C VAL A 114 13.50 -5.26 -10.42
N GLY A 115 14.62 -5.91 -10.06
CA GLY A 115 15.02 -6.09 -8.68
C GLY A 115 15.44 -4.74 -8.08
N GLY A 116 14.76 -4.36 -7.01
CA GLY A 116 15.06 -3.17 -6.22
C GLY A 116 14.72 -3.43 -4.75
N GLY A 117 15.75 -3.81 -3.98
CA GLY A 117 15.84 -3.88 -2.52
C GLY A 117 14.54 -3.87 -1.71
N SER A 118 14.12 -5.07 -1.27
CA SER A 118 13.18 -5.29 -0.17
C SER A 118 13.79 -4.80 1.15
N GLY A 119 13.75 -3.48 1.34
CA GLY A 119 14.15 -2.80 2.57
C GLY A 119 13.05 -2.91 3.59
N GLY A 120 13.44 -3.21 4.82
CA GLY A 120 12.57 -3.98 5.66
C GLY A 120 12.01 -3.30 6.91
N GLY A 121 10.72 -3.40 7.11
CA GLY A 121 10.03 -2.76 8.22
C GLY A 121 8.56 -2.61 7.90
N GLY A 122 7.78 -2.16 8.87
CA GLY A 122 6.38 -1.79 8.64
C GLY A 122 6.23 -0.74 7.53
N PHE A 123 4.99 -0.53 7.11
CA PHE A 123 4.64 0.48 6.13
C PHE A 123 4.58 1.85 6.80
N ASP A 124 4.93 2.91 6.08
CA ASP A 124 4.68 4.27 6.56
C ASP A 124 3.22 4.66 6.35
N VAL A 125 2.63 4.13 5.26
CA VAL A 125 1.26 4.39 4.87
C VAL A 125 0.60 3.08 4.43
N VAL A 126 -0.58 2.80 4.99
CA VAL A 126 -1.55 1.91 4.36
C VAL A 126 -2.56 2.80 3.65
N PHE A 127 -2.88 2.48 2.41
CA PHE A 127 -3.79 3.19 1.55
C PHE A 127 -4.88 2.22 1.08
N SER A 128 -6.10 2.73 0.91
CA SER A 128 -7.16 2.00 0.22
C SER A 128 -8.08 3.01 -0.44
N SER A 129 -8.40 2.79 -1.72
CA SER A 129 -9.32 3.64 -2.48
C SER A 129 -10.43 2.82 -3.11
N PHE A 130 -11.69 3.14 -2.77
CA PHE A 130 -12.90 2.52 -3.33
C PHE A 130 -12.89 0.98 -3.27
N ALA A 131 -12.39 0.41 -2.18
CA ALA A 131 -12.30 -1.04 -2.02
C ALA A 131 -12.93 -1.54 -0.72
N LEU A 132 -12.89 -0.76 0.37
CA LEU A 132 -13.39 -1.20 1.67
C LEU A 132 -14.91 -1.34 1.70
N HIS A 133 -15.65 -0.68 0.79
CA HIS A 133 -17.09 -0.84 0.69
C HIS A 133 -17.55 -2.26 0.35
N HIS A 134 -16.66 -3.12 -0.15
CA HIS A 134 -16.94 -4.55 -0.36
C HIS A 134 -16.88 -5.37 0.93
N LEU A 135 -16.31 -4.82 2.00
CA LEU A 135 -16.05 -5.54 3.24
C LEU A 135 -17.24 -5.48 4.21
N THR A 136 -17.39 -6.55 4.98
CA THR A 136 -18.28 -6.61 6.14
C THR A 136 -17.81 -5.63 7.23
N PRO A 137 -18.67 -5.23 8.19
CA PRO A 137 -18.24 -4.42 9.33
C PRO A 137 -17.07 -5.04 10.11
N ASP A 138 -17.09 -6.35 10.33
CA ASP A 138 -16.03 -7.07 11.05
C ASP A 138 -14.71 -7.06 10.27
N ASP A 139 -14.77 -7.23 8.94
CA ASP A 139 -13.59 -7.14 8.10
C ASP A 139 -13.03 -5.71 8.05
N LYS A 140 -13.88 -4.68 8.05
CA LYS A 140 -13.44 -3.28 8.16
C LYS A 140 -12.72 -3.01 9.48
N ALA A 141 -13.26 -3.54 10.58
CA ALA A 141 -12.60 -3.45 11.88
C ALA A 141 -11.24 -4.16 11.85
N ALA A 142 -11.21 -5.37 11.29
CA ALA A 142 -9.99 -6.15 11.17
C ALA A 142 -8.92 -5.46 10.30
N VAL A 143 -9.29 -4.90 9.15
CA VAL A 143 -8.38 -4.12 8.28
C VAL A 143 -7.86 -2.89 9.01
N THR A 144 -8.72 -2.17 9.74
CA THR A 144 -8.31 -0.96 10.47
C THR A 144 -7.30 -1.30 11.57
N THR A 145 -7.56 -2.35 12.36
CA THR A 145 -6.63 -2.82 13.39
C THR A 145 -5.31 -3.31 12.79
N ALA A 146 -5.37 -4.08 11.71
CA ALA A 146 -4.18 -4.60 11.05
C ALA A 146 -3.36 -3.47 10.39
N ALA A 147 -3.99 -2.49 9.75
CA ALA A 147 -3.32 -1.32 9.19
C ALA A 147 -2.63 -0.49 10.26
N ALA A 148 -3.26 -0.30 11.43
CA ALA A 148 -2.62 0.36 12.57
C ALA A 148 -1.37 -0.39 13.05
N ARG A 149 -1.44 -1.72 13.17
CA ARG A 149 -0.27 -2.56 13.54
C ARG A 149 0.83 -2.50 12.48
N ALA A 150 0.47 -2.64 11.21
CA ALA A 150 1.40 -2.62 10.07
C ALA A 150 2.16 -1.28 9.94
N THR A 151 1.61 -0.21 10.50
CA THR A 151 2.19 1.15 10.49
C THR A 151 2.78 1.61 11.82
N ALA A 152 2.63 0.82 12.89
CA ALA A 152 2.99 1.20 14.26
C ALA A 152 4.48 1.51 14.45
N ARG A 153 5.34 0.96 13.59
CA ARG A 153 6.81 1.16 13.64
C ARG A 153 7.31 2.26 12.70
N ALA A 154 6.42 2.94 11.97
CA ALA A 154 6.82 4.04 11.11
C ALA A 154 7.41 5.18 11.96
N PRO A 155 8.61 5.70 11.65
CA PRO A 155 9.30 6.72 12.46
C PRO A 155 8.47 7.99 12.71
N SER A 156 7.53 8.30 11.81
CA SER A 156 6.68 9.49 11.86
C SER A 156 5.38 9.32 12.62
N GLY A 157 5.08 8.11 13.12
CA GLY A 157 3.69 7.67 13.29
C GLY A 157 3.09 7.44 11.91
N GLY A 158 2.80 6.18 11.59
CA GLY A 158 2.31 5.85 10.27
C GLY A 158 0.82 6.16 10.12
N ALA A 159 0.30 6.05 8.90
CA ALA A 159 -1.07 6.47 8.59
C ALA A 159 -1.83 5.37 7.85
N PHE A 160 -3.12 5.26 8.16
CA PHE A 160 -4.08 4.56 7.32
C PHE A 160 -4.95 5.60 6.61
N LEU A 161 -4.80 5.70 5.29
CA LEU A 161 -5.52 6.63 4.43
C LEU A 161 -6.62 5.88 3.68
N VAL A 162 -7.87 6.28 3.90
CA VAL A 162 -9.04 5.66 3.29
C VAL A 162 -9.75 6.69 2.42
N VAL A 163 -9.91 6.35 1.14
CA VAL A 163 -10.81 7.06 0.22
C VAL A 163 -11.91 6.09 -0.13
N ASP A 164 -13.13 6.35 0.31
CA ASP A 164 -14.25 5.48 -0.03
C ASP A 164 -15.56 6.24 -0.04
N THR A 165 -16.60 5.54 -0.45
CA THR A 165 -17.98 5.96 -0.27
C THR A 165 -18.38 5.79 1.19
N PHE A 166 -18.74 6.90 1.81
CA PHE A 166 -19.29 6.93 3.16
C PHE A 166 -20.73 7.39 3.10
N ARG A 167 -21.55 6.80 3.96
CA ARG A 167 -22.91 7.29 4.21
C ARG A 167 -22.92 8.16 5.45
N SER A 168 -23.75 9.19 5.41
CA SER A 168 -24.08 9.92 6.62
C SER A 168 -24.81 9.00 7.60
N GLU A 169 -24.73 9.34 8.88
CA GLU A 169 -25.49 8.65 9.92
C GLU A 169 -26.99 8.64 9.55
N GLY A 170 -27.61 7.45 9.58
CA GLY A 170 -29.01 7.25 9.22
C GLY A 170 -29.33 7.14 7.72
N GLN A 171 -28.35 7.27 6.81
CA GLN A 171 -28.59 7.23 5.38
C GLN A 171 -28.66 5.79 4.83
N THR A 172 -29.70 5.48 4.05
CA THR A 172 -29.93 4.18 3.41
C THR A 172 -29.09 4.01 2.13
N ARG A 173 -29.05 2.78 1.58
CA ARG A 173 -28.39 2.49 0.29
C ARG A 173 -29.24 2.91 -0.92
N GLU A 174 -30.54 3.04 -0.70
CA GLU A 174 -31.53 3.53 -1.67
C GLU A 174 -31.67 5.04 -1.57
#